data_AF-A0AAV6YTN3-F1
#
_entry.id   AF-A0AAV6YTN3-F1
#
_cell.length_a   1.000
_cell.length_b   1.000
_cell.length_c   1.000
_cell.angle_alpha   90.00
_cell.angle_beta   90.00
_cell.angle_gamma   90.00
#
_symmetry.space_group_name_H-M   'P 1'
#
loop_
_entity.id
_entity.type
_entity.pdbx_description
1 polymer ?
#
loop_
_entity_poly.entity_id
_entity_poly.type
_entity_poly.pdbx_seq_one_letter_code
_entity_poly.pdbx_strand_id
1 'polypeptide(L)'
;MKQVPTLALIELTALWDVLGLDFKRNKAVKRRPADSRLFGVPLNTLLEHDRKLISQTQVPLILQAILNCVEKNGLELQGILRICGSQARIKSLQQRLERNFYAGLFSWDEVNPHDAAGLLKLFLRELPAPLLTAEYLPAFTAVQKITDLKQRLQALNLLILVLPEANRSTLKVPLLDTSL
;
A
#
# COMPACT_ATOMS: atom_id res chain seq x y z
N MET A 1 -9.40 -6.34 19.67
CA MET A 1 -9.86 -5.53 18.52
C MET A 1 -10.20 -6.36 17.26
N LYS A 2 -10.54 -7.66 17.37
CA LYS A 2 -10.85 -8.52 16.20
C LYS A 2 -12.28 -8.38 15.64
N GLN A 3 -13.15 -7.60 16.29
CA GLN A 3 -14.57 -7.50 15.93
C GLN A 3 -14.86 -6.49 14.81
N VAL A 4 -14.01 -5.46 14.66
CA VAL A 4 -14.20 -4.38 13.67
C VAL A 4 -14.28 -4.90 12.22
N PRO A 5 -13.39 -5.77 11.73
CA PRO A 5 -13.48 -6.25 10.35
C PRO A 5 -14.72 -7.13 10.14
N THR A 6 -15.13 -7.92 11.13
CA THR A 6 -16.33 -8.77 11.05
C THR A 6 -17.60 -7.94 10.98
N LEU A 7 -17.73 -6.91 11.82
CA LEU A 7 -18.87 -6.00 11.80
C LEU A 7 -18.92 -5.19 10.51
N ALA A 8 -17.77 -4.66 10.06
CA ALA A 8 -17.68 -3.95 8.79
C ALA A 8 -18.09 -4.85 7.62
N LEU A 9 -17.73 -6.14 7.66
CA LEU A 9 -18.11 -7.11 6.64
C LEU A 9 -19.61 -7.38 6.61
N ILE A 10 -20.25 -7.50 7.78
CA ILE A 10 -21.70 -7.70 7.90
C ILE A 10 -22.46 -6.48 7.33
N GLU A 11 -22.08 -5.29 7.76
CA GLU A 11 -22.62 -4.02 7.26
C GLU A 11 -22.41 -3.87 5.75
N LEU A 12 -21.23 -4.26 5.26
CA LEU A 12 -20.92 -4.25 3.83
C LEU A 12 -21.83 -5.19 3.05
N THR A 13 -22.01 -6.43 3.53
CA THR A 13 -22.91 -7.39 2.86
C THR A 13 -24.36 -6.91 2.86
N ALA A 14 -24.84 -6.37 3.98
CA ALA A 14 -26.19 -5.82 4.07
C ALA A 14 -26.39 -4.64 3.10
N LEU A 15 -25.40 -3.75 2.98
CA LEU A 15 -25.43 -2.65 2.03
C LEU A 15 -25.43 -3.14 0.58
N TRP A 16 -24.68 -4.20 0.26
CA TRP A 16 -24.71 -4.82 -1.08
C TRP A 16 -26.08 -5.43 -1.40
N ASP A 17 -26.70 -6.11 -0.44
CA ASP A 17 -28.04 -6.70 -0.60
C ASP A 17 -29.10 -5.61 -0.86
N VAL A 18 -29.07 -4.51 -0.11
CA VAL A 18 -29.97 -3.36 -0.31
C VAL A 18 -29.80 -2.73 -1.70
N LEU A 19 -28.56 -2.73 -2.22
CA LEU A 19 -28.24 -2.17 -3.54
C LEU A 19 -28.42 -3.16 -4.69
N GLY A 20 -28.81 -4.40 -4.42
CA GLY A 20 -28.93 -5.46 -5.43
C GLY A 20 -27.60 -5.80 -6.10
N LEU A 21 -26.48 -5.60 -5.40
CA LEU A 21 -25.14 -5.85 -5.92
C LEU A 21 -24.63 -7.22 -5.46
N ASP A 22 -24.06 -7.98 -6.39
CA ASP A 22 -23.40 -9.24 -6.09
C ASP A 22 -22.07 -9.00 -5.37
N PHE A 23 -21.99 -9.42 -4.11
CA PHE A 23 -20.75 -9.34 -3.35
C PHE A 23 -19.83 -10.51 -3.70
N LYS A 24 -18.96 -10.29 -4.70
CA LYS A 24 -17.97 -11.28 -5.13
C LYS A 24 -16.67 -11.11 -4.36
N ARG A 25 -16.08 -12.23 -3.92
CA ARG A 25 -14.72 -12.30 -3.39
C ARG A 25 -13.87 -13.17 -4.30
N ASN A 26 -12.66 -12.72 -4.64
CA ASN A 26 -11.71 -13.57 -5.36
C ASN A 26 -10.88 -14.40 -4.39
N LYS A 27 -10.51 -15.61 -4.81
CA LYS A 27 -9.48 -16.39 -4.10
C LYS A 27 -8.16 -15.63 -4.21
N ALA A 28 -7.54 -15.29 -3.08
CA ALA A 28 -6.27 -14.59 -3.08
C ALA A 28 -5.18 -15.44 -3.75
N VAL A 29 -4.75 -15.05 -4.96
CA VAL A 29 -3.61 -15.67 -5.63
C VAL A 29 -2.35 -15.18 -4.93
N LYS A 30 -1.76 -16.03 -4.09
CA LYS A 30 -0.47 -15.77 -3.46
C LYS A 30 0.62 -15.91 -4.53
N ARG A 31 1.27 -14.82 -4.91
CA ARG A 31 2.50 -14.91 -5.71
C ARG A 31 3.62 -15.50 -4.85
N ARG A 32 4.51 -16.29 -5.46
CA ARG A 32 5.66 -16.87 -4.74
C ARG A 32 6.50 -15.72 -4.15
N PRO A 33 6.92 -15.81 -2.88
CA PRO A 33 7.82 -14.82 -2.32
C PRO A 33 9.13 -14.82 -3.13
N ALA A 34 9.61 -13.63 -3.49
CA ALA A 34 10.93 -13.49 -4.10
C ALA A 34 12.01 -13.81 -3.05
N ASP A 35 13.19 -14.25 -3.49
CA ASP A 35 14.38 -14.48 -2.64
C ASP A 35 15.04 -13.13 -2.25
N SER A 36 14.22 -12.15 -1.88
CA SER A 36 14.63 -10.80 -1.51
C SER A 36 14.24 -10.52 -0.07
N ARG A 37 15.00 -9.62 0.57
CA ARG A 37 14.81 -9.22 1.97
C ARG A 37 13.88 -8.02 2.13
N LEU A 38 13.59 -7.28 1.05
CA LEU A 38 12.80 -6.05 1.09
C LEU A 38 11.70 -6.02 0.03
N PHE A 39 12.02 -6.31 -1.22
CA PHE A 39 11.07 -6.26 -2.34
C PHE A 39 10.47 -7.64 -2.57
N GLY A 40 9.19 -7.72 -2.93
CA GLY A 40 8.52 -9.02 -3.14
C GLY A 40 8.26 -9.84 -1.86
N VAL A 41 8.50 -9.25 -0.69
CA VAL A 41 8.21 -9.84 0.63
C VAL A 41 6.79 -9.44 1.07
N PRO A 42 6.02 -10.33 1.73
CA PRO A 42 4.72 -9.96 2.28
C PRO A 42 4.83 -8.81 3.30
N LEU A 43 3.88 -7.87 3.26
CA LEU A 43 3.84 -6.71 4.19
C LEU A 43 3.90 -7.13 5.66
N ASN A 44 3.22 -8.21 6.03
CA ASN A 44 3.26 -8.72 7.41
C ASN A 44 4.68 -9.10 7.83
N THR A 45 5.43 -9.79 6.96
CA THR A 45 6.81 -10.20 7.26
C THR A 45 7.74 -9.00 7.37
N LEU A 46 7.59 -7.99 6.50
CA LEU A 46 8.33 -6.73 6.62
C LEU A 46 8.02 -6.03 7.94
N LEU A 47 6.74 -5.93 8.32
CA LEU A 47 6.31 -5.32 9.58
C LEU A 47 6.79 -6.09 10.81
N GLU A 48 6.77 -7.42 10.77
CA GLU A 48 7.30 -8.24 11.87
C GLU A 48 8.80 -8.02 12.08
N HIS A 49 9.56 -7.87 11.00
CA HIS A 49 10.97 -7.52 11.07
C HIS A 49 11.17 -6.09 11.59
N ASP A 50 10.44 -5.13 11.05
CA ASP A 50 10.53 -3.71 11.43
C ASP A 50 10.08 -3.47 12.88
N ARG A 51 9.10 -4.22 13.38
CA ARG A 51 8.65 -4.16 14.78
C ARG A 51 9.69 -4.64 15.78
N LYS A 52 10.64 -5.49 15.37
CA LYS A 52 11.79 -5.86 16.22
C LYS A 52 12.76 -4.70 16.41
N LEU A 53 12.84 -3.80 15.43
CA LEU A 53 13.67 -2.61 15.49
C LEU A 53 12.93 -1.46 16.19
N ILE A 54 11.66 -1.25 15.83
CA ILE A 54 10.81 -0.16 16.31
C ILE A 54 9.42 -0.74 16.65
N SER A 55 9.17 -0.96 17.94
CA SER A 55 8.00 -1.70 18.45
C SER A 55 6.62 -1.14 18.03
N GLN A 56 6.54 0.14 17.64
CA GLN A 56 5.28 0.79 17.25
C GLN A 56 5.08 0.88 15.72
N THR A 57 5.91 0.21 14.92
CA THR A 57 5.82 0.27 13.46
C THR A 57 4.54 -0.40 12.93
N GLN A 58 3.68 0.40 12.30
CA GLN A 58 2.45 -0.05 11.65
C GLN A 58 2.54 -0.08 10.11
N VAL A 59 3.57 0.56 9.55
CA VAL A 59 3.82 0.64 8.10
C VAL A 59 5.29 0.33 7.84
N PRO A 60 5.64 -0.47 6.81
CA PRO A 60 7.03 -0.85 6.58
C PRO A 60 7.95 0.36 6.47
N LEU A 61 9.10 0.33 7.14
CA LEU A 61 10.04 1.45 7.21
C LEU A 61 10.54 1.85 5.82
N ILE A 62 10.73 0.86 4.94
CA ILE A 62 11.13 1.11 3.56
C ILE A 62 10.10 1.98 2.82
N LEU A 63 8.82 1.75 3.06
CA LEU A 63 7.78 2.54 2.43
C LEU A 63 7.75 3.97 2.98
N GLN A 64 7.90 4.13 4.30
CA GLN A 64 7.98 5.44 4.93
C GLN A 64 9.18 6.24 4.39
N ALA A 65 10.34 5.60 4.24
CA ALA A 65 11.54 6.25 3.72
C ALA A 65 11.38 6.68 2.25
N ILE A 66 10.78 5.84 1.40
CA ILE A 66 10.49 6.19 0.01
C ILE A 66 9.50 7.35 -0.06
N LEU A 67 8.42 7.31 0.71
CA LEU A 67 7.41 8.37 0.74
C LEU A 67 8.00 9.70 1.20
N ASN A 68 8.73 9.70 2.33
CA ASN A 68 9.40 10.89 2.83
C ASN A 68 10.38 11.49 1.81
N CYS A 69 11.11 10.65 1.06
CA CYS A 69 11.98 11.12 -0.02
C CYS A 69 11.18 11.78 -1.17
N VAL A 70 10.03 11.21 -1.54
CA VAL A 70 9.15 11.78 -2.57
C VAL A 70 8.47 13.06 -2.08
N GLU A 71 8.11 13.15 -0.81
CA GLU A 71 7.49 14.34 -0.22
C GLU A 71 8.49 15.48 -0.08
N LYS A 72 9.67 15.22 0.51
CA LYS A 72 10.70 16.25 0.73
C LYS A 72 11.20 16.86 -0.59
N ASN A 73 11.43 16.03 -1.60
CA ASN A 73 12.14 16.47 -2.82
C ASN A 73 11.23 16.48 -4.07
N GLY A 74 10.03 15.91 -4.02
CA GLY A 74 9.19 15.67 -5.20
C GLY A 74 7.95 16.56 -5.32
N LEU A 75 7.55 17.28 -4.27
CA LEU A 75 6.34 18.12 -4.30
C LEU A 75 6.45 19.30 -5.27
N GLU A 76 7.65 19.87 -5.43
CA GLU A 76 7.91 20.97 -6.37
C GLU A 76 8.22 20.50 -7.80
N LEU A 77 8.37 19.18 -8.01
CA LEU A 77 8.74 18.60 -9.29
C LEU A 77 7.53 18.34 -10.18
N GLN A 78 7.58 18.89 -11.40
CA GLN A 78 6.51 18.70 -12.37
C GLN A 78 6.33 17.22 -12.72
N GLY A 79 5.11 16.71 -12.52
CA GLY A 79 4.75 15.36 -12.93
C GLY A 79 5.37 14.26 -12.07
N ILE A 80 5.68 14.52 -10.79
CA ILE A 80 5.98 13.48 -9.81
C ILE A 80 4.90 12.37 -9.84
N LEU A 81 5.31 11.10 -9.67
CA LEU A 81 4.49 9.88 -9.83
C LEU A 81 3.95 9.60 -11.25
N ARG A 82 3.73 10.62 -12.10
CA ARG A 82 3.34 10.47 -13.51
C ARG A 82 4.54 10.13 -14.40
N ILE A 83 5.60 10.93 -14.32
CA ILE A 83 6.84 10.74 -15.08
C ILE A 83 7.65 9.66 -14.37
N CYS A 84 8.10 8.65 -15.14
CA CYS A 84 8.92 7.58 -14.63
C CYS A 84 10.40 7.93 -14.76
N GLY A 85 11.16 7.69 -13.69
CA GLY A 85 12.61 7.64 -13.74
C GLY A 85 13.13 6.53 -14.66
N SER A 86 14.44 6.50 -14.88
CA SER A 86 15.08 5.47 -15.71
C SER A 86 14.95 4.10 -15.03
N GLN A 87 14.43 3.10 -15.76
CA GLN A 87 14.28 1.74 -15.23
C GLN A 87 15.61 1.15 -14.73
N ALA A 88 16.73 1.47 -15.40
CA ALA A 88 18.06 1.02 -14.98
C ALA A 88 18.46 1.63 -13.63
N ARG A 89 18.17 2.93 -13.42
CA ARG A 89 18.44 3.60 -12.13
C ARG A 89 17.54 3.07 -11.02
N ILE A 90 16.26 2.85 -11.31
CA ILE A 90 15.31 2.27 -10.34
C ILE A 90 15.77 0.87 -9.90
N LYS A 91 16.20 0.01 -10.83
CA LYS A 91 16.74 -1.32 -10.48
C LYS A 91 18.04 -1.25 -9.68
N SER A 92 18.94 -0.35 -10.04
CA SER A 92 20.18 -0.13 -9.26
C SER A 92 19.87 0.36 -7.84
N LEU A 93 18.91 1.28 -7.71
CA LEU A 93 18.42 1.80 -6.43
C LEU A 93 17.81 0.69 -5.56
N GLN A 94 16.98 -0.16 -6.16
CA GLN A 94 16.41 -1.35 -5.51
C GLN A 94 17.51 -2.24 -4.91
N GLN A 95 18.51 -2.63 -5.72
CA GLN A 95 19.61 -3.50 -5.26
C GLN A 95 20.44 -2.86 -4.15
N ARG A 96 20.68 -1.54 -4.23
CA ARG A 96 21.38 -0.79 -3.17
C ARG A 96 20.59 -0.81 -1.86
N LEU A 97 19.27 -0.64 -1.94
CA LEU A 97 18.38 -0.67 -0.76
C LEU A 97 18.34 -2.06 -0.12
N GLU A 98 18.20 -3.12 -0.92
CA GLU A 98 18.21 -4.50 -0.43
C GLU A 98 19.45 -4.85 0.40
N ARG A 99 20.59 -4.22 0.10
CA ARG A 99 21.86 -4.44 0.82
C ARG A 99 22.03 -3.51 2.01
N ASN A 100 21.67 -2.24 1.86
CA ASN A 100 22.11 -1.17 2.78
C ASN A 100 21.00 -0.60 3.67
N PHE A 101 19.73 -0.87 3.39
CA PHE A 101 18.61 -0.22 4.08
C PHE A 101 18.61 -0.48 5.59
N TYR A 102 18.62 -1.74 6.01
CA TYR A 102 18.65 -2.09 7.44
C TYR A 102 20.02 -1.86 8.11
N ALA A 103 21.08 -1.66 7.33
CA ALA A 103 22.39 -1.28 7.84
C ALA A 103 22.49 0.23 8.15
N GLY A 104 21.50 1.03 7.75
CA GLY A 104 21.55 2.49 7.91
C GLY A 104 22.57 3.18 6.99
N LEU A 105 23.12 2.46 6.01
CA LEU A 105 24.20 2.95 5.11
C LEU A 105 23.66 3.56 3.81
N PHE A 106 22.36 3.82 3.73
CA PHE A 106 21.73 4.32 2.54
C PHE A 106 21.37 5.81 2.69
N SER A 107 21.97 6.65 1.85
CA SER A 107 21.67 8.08 1.78
C SER A 107 20.52 8.34 0.80
N TRP A 108 19.47 9.01 1.27
CA TRP A 108 18.31 9.41 0.46
C TRP A 108 18.47 10.77 -0.22
N ASP A 109 19.41 11.61 0.25
CA ASP A 109 19.58 12.98 -0.27
C ASP A 109 20.06 13.03 -1.73
N GLU A 110 20.74 11.98 -2.21
CA GLU A 110 21.21 11.86 -3.60
C GLU A 110 20.18 11.22 -4.55
N VAL A 111 19.02 10.80 -4.03
CA VAL A 111 18.05 10.04 -4.82
C VAL A 111 17.17 10.99 -5.63
N ASN A 112 17.13 10.79 -6.95
CA ASN A 112 16.25 11.55 -7.82
C ASN A 112 14.77 11.26 -7.49
N PRO A 113 13.91 12.28 -7.30
CA PRO A 113 12.51 12.07 -6.91
C PRO A 113 11.69 11.27 -7.94
N HIS A 114 12.00 11.35 -9.24
CA HIS A 114 11.36 10.51 -10.26
C HIS A 114 11.75 9.04 -10.14
N ASP A 115 12.98 8.76 -9.70
CA ASP A 115 13.44 7.40 -9.45
C ASP A 115 12.83 6.86 -8.14
N ALA A 116 12.70 7.70 -7.10
CA ALA A 116 12.00 7.35 -5.85
C ALA A 116 10.50 7.06 -6.08
N ALA A 117 9.82 7.90 -6.88
CA ALA A 117 8.45 7.66 -7.32
C ALA A 117 8.32 6.35 -8.14
N GLY A 118 9.31 6.07 -8.98
CA GLY A 118 9.42 4.80 -9.72
C GLY A 118 9.59 3.60 -8.78
N LEU A 119 10.41 3.75 -7.75
CA LEU A 119 10.67 2.75 -6.73
C LEU A 119 9.44 2.47 -5.87
N LEU A 120 8.67 3.49 -5.49
CA LEU A 120 7.37 3.34 -4.81
C LEU A 120 6.42 2.46 -5.62
N LYS A 121 6.27 2.78 -6.91
CA LYS A 121 5.44 2.00 -7.84
C LYS A 121 5.95 0.56 -7.99
N LEU A 122 7.26 0.38 -8.06
CA LEU A 122 7.88 -0.94 -8.14
C LEU A 122 7.60 -1.76 -6.89
N PHE A 123 7.82 -1.20 -5.70
CA PHE A 123 7.57 -1.83 -4.42
C PHE A 123 6.14 -2.36 -4.33
N LEU A 124 5.15 -1.50 -4.59
CA LEU A 124 3.72 -1.87 -4.55
C LEU A 124 3.37 -2.96 -5.57
N ARG A 125 4.03 -2.96 -6.74
CA ARG A 125 3.82 -3.96 -7.81
C ARG A 125 4.43 -5.32 -7.49
N GLU A 126 5.57 -5.34 -6.81
CA GLU A 126 6.28 -6.56 -6.44
C GLU A 126 5.68 -7.25 -5.22
N LEU A 127 4.87 -6.56 -4.42
CA LEU A 127 4.17 -7.19 -3.29
C LEU A 127 3.44 -8.48 -3.72
N PRO A 128 3.59 -9.58 -2.95
CA PRO A 128 3.03 -10.87 -3.31
C PRO A 128 1.49 -10.88 -3.26
N ALA A 129 0.90 -9.95 -2.51
CA ALA A 129 -0.51 -9.64 -2.49
C ALA A 129 -0.70 -8.12 -2.70
N PRO A 130 -1.66 -7.68 -3.53
CA PRO A 130 -1.88 -6.27 -3.76
C PRO A 130 -2.34 -5.58 -2.46
N LEU A 131 -2.04 -4.29 -2.35
CA LEU A 131 -2.35 -3.50 -1.15
C LEU A 131 -3.86 -3.46 -0.84
N LEU A 132 -4.71 -3.40 -1.86
CA LEU A 132 -6.17 -3.48 -1.72
C LEU A 132 -6.71 -4.91 -1.55
N THR A 133 -5.83 -5.91 -1.43
CA THR A 133 -6.09 -7.36 -1.38
C THR A 133 -6.88 -7.88 -2.59
N ALA A 134 -6.43 -8.98 -3.19
CA ALA A 134 -7.09 -9.51 -4.40
C ALA A 134 -8.55 -9.93 -4.13
N GLU A 135 -8.86 -10.30 -2.88
CA GLU A 135 -10.16 -10.75 -2.41
C GLU A 135 -11.26 -9.70 -2.61
N TYR A 136 -11.00 -8.44 -2.25
CA TYR A 136 -12.00 -7.36 -2.27
C TYR A 136 -11.94 -6.48 -3.52
N LEU A 137 -11.01 -6.70 -4.44
CA LEU A 137 -10.95 -5.99 -5.74
C LEU A 137 -12.31 -5.93 -6.48
N PRO A 138 -13.04 -7.04 -6.68
CA PRO A 138 -14.37 -7.00 -7.31
C PRO A 138 -15.37 -6.12 -6.55
N ALA A 139 -15.29 -6.08 -5.22
CA ALA A 139 -16.13 -5.22 -4.40
C ALA A 139 -15.77 -3.74 -4.60
N PHE A 140 -14.47 -3.38 -4.64
CA PHE A 140 -14.03 -2.01 -4.98
C PHE A 140 -14.51 -1.57 -6.36
N THR A 141 -14.55 -2.46 -7.36
CA THR A 141 -15.10 -2.16 -8.68
C THR A 141 -16.62 -1.99 -8.64
N ALA A 142 -17.33 -2.80 -7.86
CA ALA A 142 -18.78 -2.70 -7.72
C ALA A 142 -19.22 -1.37 -7.10
N VAL A 143 -18.45 -0.82 -6.16
CA VAL A 143 -18.74 0.50 -5.54
C VAL A 143 -18.78 1.65 -6.56
N GLN A 144 -18.04 1.56 -7.66
CA GLN A 144 -18.10 2.58 -8.71
C GLN A 144 -19.45 2.63 -9.43
N LYS A 145 -20.25 1.56 -9.36
CA LYS A 145 -21.59 1.47 -9.96
C LYS A 145 -22.66 2.12 -9.09
N ILE A 146 -22.34 2.50 -7.85
CA ILE A 146 -23.26 3.16 -6.94
C ILE A 146 -23.40 4.62 -7.37
N THR A 147 -24.62 5.02 -7.71
CA THR A 147 -24.95 6.38 -8.16
C THR A 147 -24.96 7.39 -7.01
N ASP A 148 -25.41 6.97 -5.82
CA ASP A 148 -25.48 7.82 -4.65
C ASP A 148 -24.10 8.00 -3.99
N LEU A 149 -23.68 9.25 -3.83
CA LEU A 149 -22.36 9.59 -3.28
C LEU A 149 -22.20 9.14 -1.82
N LYS A 150 -23.24 9.26 -1.00
CA LYS A 150 -23.18 8.93 0.43
C LYS A 150 -23.03 7.42 0.62
N GLN A 151 -23.82 6.63 -0.08
CA GLN A 151 -23.71 5.18 -0.08
C GLN A 151 -22.37 4.71 -0.66
N ARG A 152 -21.88 5.37 -1.71
CA ARG A 152 -20.57 5.10 -2.29
C ARG A 152 -19.43 5.33 -1.29
N LEU A 153 -19.44 6.45 -0.58
CA LEU A 153 -18.45 6.75 0.47
C LEU A 153 -18.56 5.77 1.64
N GLN A 154 -19.77 5.43 2.07
CA GLN A 154 -20.00 4.44 3.13
C GLN A 154 -19.43 3.07 2.74
N ALA A 155 -19.70 2.61 1.51
CA ALA A 155 -19.19 1.35 0.98
C ALA A 155 -17.65 1.35 0.90
N LEU A 156 -17.03 2.45 0.43
CA LEU A 156 -15.58 2.59 0.42
C LEU A 156 -14.98 2.53 1.82
N ASN A 157 -15.57 3.21 2.79
CA ASN A 157 -15.09 3.22 4.16
C ASN A 157 -15.18 1.82 4.80
N LEU A 158 -16.30 1.13 4.61
CA LEU A 158 -16.47 -0.26 5.08
C LEU A 158 -15.46 -1.21 4.42
N LEU A 159 -15.22 -1.08 3.11
CA LEU A 159 -14.20 -1.87 2.41
C LEU A 159 -12.80 -1.64 2.99
N ILE A 160 -12.44 -0.38 3.27
CA ILE A 160 -11.16 -0.06 3.92
C ILE A 160 -11.09 -0.71 5.29
N LEU A 161 -12.16 -0.69 6.10
CA LEU A 161 -12.17 -1.29 7.43
C LEU A 161 -12.01 -2.81 7.43
N VAL A 162 -12.51 -3.50 6.39
CA VAL A 162 -12.40 -4.95 6.20
C VAL A 162 -10.97 -5.39 5.84
N LEU A 163 -10.15 -4.50 5.24
CA LEU A 163 -8.77 -4.84 4.89
C LEU A 163 -7.92 -5.20 6.12
N PRO A 164 -6.88 -6.05 5.95
CA PRO A 164 -5.93 -6.35 7.02
C PRO A 164 -5.29 -5.08 7.58
N GLU A 165 -5.02 -5.07 8.88
CA GLU A 165 -4.49 -3.89 9.57
C GLU A 165 -3.22 -3.32 8.91
N ALA A 166 -2.28 -4.20 8.53
CA ALA A 166 -1.06 -3.84 7.80
C ALA A 166 -1.37 -3.09 6.49
N ASN A 167 -2.30 -3.60 5.70
CA ASN A 167 -2.72 -3.00 4.43
C ASN A 167 -3.42 -1.65 4.66
N ARG A 168 -4.29 -1.56 5.67
CA ARG A 168 -4.99 -0.30 6.02
C ARG A 168 -4.03 0.78 6.46
N SER A 169 -3.12 0.48 7.39
CA SER A 169 -2.15 1.45 7.89
C SER A 169 -1.24 1.91 6.75
N THR A 170 -0.83 0.99 5.90
CA THR A 170 -0.03 1.29 4.70
C THR A 170 -0.77 2.15 3.68
N LEU A 171 -2.09 1.95 3.49
CA LEU A 171 -2.93 2.81 2.64
C LEU A 171 -3.16 4.19 3.25
N LYS A 172 -3.24 4.29 4.57
CA LYS A 172 -3.49 5.54 5.28
C LYS A 172 -2.35 6.54 5.14
N VAL A 173 -1.09 6.10 5.17
CA VAL A 173 0.07 7.00 5.07
C VAL A 173 0.04 7.86 3.81
N PRO A 174 -0.07 7.31 2.57
CA PRO A 174 -0.15 8.13 1.37
C PRO A 174 -1.47 8.93 1.23
N LEU A 175 -2.47 8.69 2.08
CA LEU A 175 -3.79 9.33 2.01
C LEU A 175 -4.06 10.36 3.13
N LEU A 176 -3.26 10.39 4.20
CA LEU A 176 -3.55 11.14 5.43
C LEU A 176 -2.42 12.05 5.93
N ASP A 177 -1.27 12.14 5.25
CA ASP A 177 -0.31 13.21 5.53
C ASP A 177 -0.77 14.51 4.83
N THR A 178 -1.93 15.00 5.27
CA THR A 178 -2.34 16.40 5.18
C THR A 178 -2.36 16.93 6.60
N SER A 179 -1.22 16.87 7.29
CA SER A 179 -0.99 17.69 8.48
C SER A 179 -0.10 18.86 8.04
N LEU A 180 -0.76 19.86 7.47
CA LEU A 180 -0.28 21.24 7.36
C LEU A 180 -1.07 22.06 8.38
#